data_AF-A0A928QC79-F1
#
_entry.id   AF-A0A928QC79-F1
#
_cell.length_a   1.000
_cell.length_b   1.000
_cell.length_c   1.000
_cell.angle_alpha   90.00
_cell.angle_beta   90.00
_cell.angle_gamma   90.00
#
_symmetry.space_group_name_H-M   'P 1'
#
loop_
_entity.id
_entity.type
_entity.pdbx_description
1 polymer ?
#
loop_
_entity_poly.entity_id
_entity_poly.type
_entity_poly.pdbx_seq_one_letter_code
_entity_poly.pdbx_strand_id
1 'polypeptide(L)'
;MKIQKLRLRENEVIKLKKRVALILMAVNMIAGAATGCTKNDKKPVSDSNPTISAAGSDTAGDVSFASSDVQEVECKPVLEIGNVTGKAGEKVAVDVTLSGAKWNWSFCGIHFSYPDVLKPTIDADTGNIDCVEGEAVADMSDFLAVNWFEDRIPELADNNLNSIFFCTMATDDVGNDGLVATFEFEIPADAQSGTVYDLEFFFREGDMFINREQDTAMQEYAFANWKHGSITVE
;
A
#
# COMPACT_ATOMS: atom_id res chain seq x y z
N MET A 1 -4.19 31.49 -27.04
CA MET A 1 -4.41 30.03 -26.93
C MET A 1 -3.27 29.27 -26.21
N LYS A 2 -2.00 29.31 -26.67
CA LYS A 2 -0.91 28.50 -26.07
C LYS A 2 -0.67 28.74 -24.56
N ILE A 3 -0.73 29.99 -24.11
CA ILE A 3 -0.53 30.40 -22.70
C ILE A 3 -1.65 29.88 -21.76
N GLN A 4 -2.90 29.79 -22.23
CA GLN A 4 -3.99 29.23 -21.42
C GLN A 4 -3.82 27.73 -21.18
N LYS A 5 -3.36 26.97 -22.19
CA LYS A 5 -3.06 25.53 -22.03
C LYS A 5 -1.89 25.25 -21.07
N LEU A 6 -0.94 26.18 -20.95
CA LEU A 6 0.13 26.10 -19.95
C LEU A 6 -0.42 26.36 -18.53
N ARG A 7 -1.16 27.46 -18.33
CA ARG A 7 -1.77 27.77 -17.02
C ARG A 7 -2.79 26.73 -16.54
N LEU A 8 -3.51 26.08 -17.45
CA LEU A 8 -4.38 24.94 -17.11
C LEU A 8 -3.55 23.76 -16.59
N ARG A 9 -2.45 23.38 -17.26
CA ARG A 9 -1.55 22.32 -16.77
C ARG A 9 -0.89 22.68 -15.44
N GLU A 10 -0.40 23.90 -15.29
CA GLU A 10 0.15 24.40 -14.01
C GLU A 10 -0.87 24.27 -12.87
N ASN A 11 -2.14 24.63 -13.12
CA ASN A 11 -3.21 24.53 -12.12
C ASN A 11 -3.57 23.08 -11.77
N GLU A 12 -3.62 22.16 -12.74
CA GLU A 12 -3.87 20.74 -12.45
C GLU A 12 -2.68 20.10 -11.70
N VAL A 13 -1.44 20.41 -12.08
CA VAL A 13 -0.23 19.97 -11.34
C VAL A 13 -0.22 20.54 -9.91
N ILE A 14 -0.65 21.79 -9.71
CA ILE A 14 -0.78 22.39 -8.36
C ILE A 14 -1.90 21.72 -7.55
N LYS A 15 -3.02 21.34 -8.16
CA LYS A 15 -4.06 20.55 -7.47
C LYS A 15 -3.57 19.16 -7.11
N LEU A 16 -2.91 18.45 -8.04
CA LEU A 16 -2.39 17.11 -7.82
C LEU A 16 -1.35 17.13 -6.69
N LYS A 17 -0.36 18.04 -6.73
CA LYS A 17 0.60 18.23 -5.64
C LYS A 17 -0.06 18.56 -4.29
N LYS A 18 -1.17 19.31 -4.30
CA LYS A 18 -1.96 19.55 -3.07
C LYS A 18 -2.73 18.33 -2.59
N ARG A 19 -3.25 17.48 -3.48
CA ARG A 19 -3.89 16.20 -3.11
C ARG A 19 -2.87 15.22 -2.53
N VAL A 20 -1.74 15.01 -3.21
CA VAL A 20 -0.62 14.17 -2.75
C VAL A 20 -0.11 14.64 -1.38
N ALA A 21 0.09 15.96 -1.20
CA ALA A 21 0.48 16.51 0.10
C ALA A 21 -0.60 16.35 1.18
N LEU A 22 -1.90 16.35 0.83
CA LEU A 22 -2.97 16.10 1.79
C LEU A 22 -3.00 14.64 2.24
N ILE A 23 -2.79 13.70 1.31
CA ILE A 23 -2.74 12.26 1.56
C ILE A 23 -1.55 11.93 2.48
N LEU A 24 -0.35 12.42 2.15
CA LEU A 24 0.86 12.28 2.99
C LEU A 24 0.73 12.93 4.38
N MET A 25 -0.04 14.01 4.52
CA MET A 25 -0.33 14.62 5.83
C MET A 25 -1.41 13.89 6.63
N ALA A 26 -2.38 13.26 5.97
CA ALA A 26 -3.44 12.50 6.66
C ALA A 26 -2.88 11.27 7.38
N VAL A 27 -1.94 10.56 6.76
CA VAL A 27 -1.22 9.42 7.34
C VAL A 27 -0.44 9.79 8.62
N ASN A 28 -0.06 11.07 8.79
CA ASN A 28 0.70 11.55 9.95
C ASN A 28 -0.13 12.20 11.08
N MET A 29 -1.47 12.24 10.98
CA MET A 29 -2.32 12.96 11.96
C MET A 29 -3.24 12.09 12.82
N ILE A 30 -2.82 10.86 13.16
CA ILE A 30 -3.43 10.04 14.22
C ILE A 30 -2.50 9.91 15.45
N ALA A 31 -1.91 11.04 15.87
CA ALA A 31 -1.11 11.12 17.09
C ALA A 31 -1.25 12.48 17.81
N GLY A 32 -2.37 12.71 18.52
CA GLY A 32 -2.44 13.87 19.42
C GLY A 32 -3.82 14.41 19.81
N ALA A 33 -4.60 13.67 20.62
CA ALA A 33 -5.77 14.25 21.30
C ALA A 33 -6.08 13.57 22.66
N ALA A 34 -5.10 13.45 23.56
CA ALA A 34 -5.30 12.88 24.90
C ALA A 34 -4.56 13.63 26.02
N THR A 35 -4.80 14.94 26.19
CA THR A 35 -4.48 15.65 27.44
C THR A 35 -5.65 16.57 27.86
N GLY A 36 -6.21 16.34 29.04
CA GLY A 36 -7.41 17.07 29.49
C GLY A 36 -8.08 16.52 30.75
N CYS A 37 -7.34 16.40 31.86
CA CYS A 37 -7.88 15.91 33.13
C CYS A 37 -8.91 16.87 33.77
N THR A 38 -10.00 16.34 34.36
CA THR A 38 -10.56 16.90 35.60
C THR A 38 -11.18 15.81 36.50
N LYS A 39 -10.80 15.87 37.79
CA LYS A 39 -11.25 15.04 38.93
C LYS A 39 -12.78 15.16 39.14
N ASN A 40 -13.50 14.24 39.79
CA ASN A 40 -13.22 13.49 41.04
C ASN A 40 -14.26 12.32 41.16
N ASP A 41 -14.35 11.40 42.13
CA ASP A 41 -13.69 11.15 43.44
C ASP A 41 -13.71 9.60 43.75
N LYS A 42 -13.88 9.20 45.02
CA LYS A 42 -13.82 7.83 45.63
C LYS A 42 -15.04 6.90 45.33
N LYS A 43 -15.03 5.57 45.55
CA LYS A 43 -14.29 4.66 46.50
C LYS A 43 -14.14 3.21 45.89
N PRO A 44 -13.43 2.25 46.52
CA PRO A 44 -12.74 1.12 45.84
C PRO A 44 -13.42 -0.26 45.96
N VAL A 45 -12.88 -1.29 45.26
CA VAL A 45 -12.64 -2.66 45.78
C VAL A 45 -11.72 -3.50 44.86
N SER A 46 -10.83 -4.28 45.50
CA SER A 46 -10.03 -5.45 45.04
C SER A 46 -9.28 -5.47 43.69
N ASP A 47 -7.97 -5.26 43.77
CA ASP A 47 -6.87 -6.09 43.27
C ASP A 47 -7.16 -7.29 42.33
N SER A 48 -6.66 -7.20 41.10
CA SER A 48 -5.82 -8.24 40.50
C SER A 48 -4.96 -7.66 39.37
N ASN A 49 -3.72 -7.28 39.69
CA ASN A 49 -2.76 -6.72 38.73
C ASN A 49 -1.91 -7.86 38.13
N PRO A 50 -1.62 -7.83 36.81
CA PRO A 50 -0.30 -8.20 36.33
C PRO A 50 0.43 -6.94 35.86
N THR A 51 1.53 -6.63 36.56
CA THR A 51 2.42 -5.51 36.23
C THR A 51 3.04 -5.70 34.84
N ILE A 52 2.74 -4.82 33.90
CA ILE A 52 3.56 -4.62 32.71
C ILE A 52 4.42 -3.38 32.96
N SER A 53 5.70 -3.60 33.23
CA SER A 53 6.69 -2.53 33.33
C SER A 53 6.94 -1.93 31.96
N ALA A 54 6.82 -0.61 31.84
CA ALA A 54 7.34 0.10 30.68
C ALA A 54 8.87 0.02 30.65
N ALA A 55 9.41 -0.65 29.63
CA ALA A 55 10.79 -0.54 29.19
C ALA A 55 10.75 -0.39 27.67
N GLY A 56 11.30 0.71 27.15
CA GLY A 56 11.29 0.98 25.71
C GLY A 56 12.27 0.09 24.95
N SER A 57 11.92 -0.23 23.71
CA SER A 57 12.83 -0.72 22.68
C SER A 57 12.21 -0.39 21.33
N ASP A 58 12.75 0.62 20.65
CA ASP A 58 12.46 0.86 19.24
C ASP A 58 13.11 -0.27 18.43
N THR A 59 12.33 -1.29 18.12
CA THR A 59 12.71 -2.39 17.23
C THR A 59 11.56 -2.65 16.29
N ALA A 60 11.80 -2.45 15.00
CA ALA A 60 10.91 -2.93 13.94
C ALA A 60 10.71 -4.43 14.15
N GLY A 61 9.52 -4.81 14.56
CA GLY A 61 9.13 -6.21 14.73
C GLY A 61 8.48 -6.68 13.45
N ASP A 62 9.00 -7.77 12.90
CA ASP A 62 8.25 -8.67 12.02
C ASP A 62 6.87 -8.92 12.66
N VAL A 63 5.82 -8.31 12.08
CA VAL A 63 4.44 -8.46 12.56
C VAL A 63 3.90 -9.77 12.03
N SER A 64 4.39 -10.87 12.61
CA SER A 64 3.72 -12.15 12.47
C SER A 64 2.32 -12.01 13.08
N PHE A 65 1.30 -11.96 12.22
CA PHE A 65 -0.11 -12.05 12.64
C PHE A 65 -0.38 -13.47 13.15
N ALA A 66 0.11 -13.75 14.36
CA ALA A 66 -0.08 -15.01 15.04
C ALA A 66 -1.59 -15.23 15.25
N SER A 67 -2.11 -16.36 14.78
CA SER A 67 -3.54 -16.65 14.71
C SER A 67 -4.14 -16.97 16.10
N SER A 68 -4.16 -15.99 17.01
CA SER A 68 -4.91 -16.03 18.26
C SER A 68 -6.30 -15.44 18.06
N ASP A 69 -7.32 -16.28 18.25
CA ASP A 69 -8.74 -15.97 18.17
C ASP A 69 -9.20 -15.40 16.82
N VAL A 70 -9.37 -16.31 15.85
CA VAL A 70 -10.05 -16.04 14.57
C VAL A 70 -11.48 -15.57 14.86
N GLN A 71 -11.68 -14.25 14.86
CA GLN A 71 -12.99 -13.69 14.56
C GLN A 71 -13.39 -14.18 13.16
N GLU A 72 -14.63 -14.60 13.01
CA GLU A 72 -15.14 -15.03 11.70
C GLU A 72 -15.35 -13.79 10.83
N VAL A 73 -14.28 -13.35 10.15
CA VAL A 73 -14.32 -12.19 9.26
C VAL A 73 -15.21 -12.52 8.06
N GLU A 74 -16.27 -11.73 7.85
CA GLU A 74 -17.22 -11.95 6.75
C GLU A 74 -16.57 -11.68 5.39
N CYS A 75 -15.77 -10.60 5.31
CA CYS A 75 -14.97 -10.24 4.15
C CYS A 75 -13.59 -10.89 4.22
N LYS A 76 -13.13 -11.53 3.15
CA LYS A 76 -11.86 -12.30 3.12
C LYS A 76 -11.00 -11.89 1.92
N PRO A 77 -10.52 -10.62 1.91
CA PRO A 77 -9.70 -10.09 0.84
C PRO A 77 -8.40 -10.88 0.66
N VAL A 78 -8.06 -11.16 -0.59
CA VAL A 78 -6.75 -11.68 -0.99
C VAL A 78 -6.24 -10.84 -2.14
N LEU A 79 -5.15 -10.10 -1.87
CA LEU A 79 -4.36 -9.37 -2.86
C LEU A 79 -3.25 -10.28 -3.40
N GLU A 80 -3.02 -10.26 -4.71
CA GLU A 80 -2.04 -11.13 -5.36
C GLU A 80 -1.29 -10.38 -6.46
N ILE A 81 0.05 -10.36 -6.36
CA ILE A 81 0.95 -9.90 -7.44
C ILE A 81 1.17 -11.08 -8.41
N GLY A 82 1.03 -10.81 -9.70
CA GLY A 82 1.21 -11.80 -10.76
C GLY A 82 2.63 -12.38 -10.81
N ASN A 83 2.72 -13.65 -11.22
CA ASN A 83 3.97 -14.31 -11.56
C ASN A 83 4.11 -14.33 -13.08
N VAL A 84 5.15 -13.69 -13.61
CA VAL A 84 5.32 -13.46 -15.06
C VAL A 84 6.71 -13.85 -15.56
N THR A 85 6.85 -13.96 -16.88
CA THR A 85 8.12 -14.29 -17.55
C THR A 85 8.38 -13.30 -18.67
N GLY A 86 9.65 -12.95 -18.89
CA GLY A 86 10.07 -12.08 -20.00
C GLY A 86 11.57 -12.11 -20.23
N LYS A 87 12.04 -11.48 -21.31
CA LYS A 87 13.46 -11.49 -21.69
C LYS A 87 14.27 -10.39 -21.03
N ALA A 88 15.58 -10.59 -20.95
CA ALA A 88 16.52 -9.52 -20.63
C ALA A 88 16.32 -8.32 -21.58
N GLY A 89 16.10 -7.13 -21.02
CA GLY A 89 15.84 -5.89 -21.76
C GLY A 89 14.39 -5.70 -22.24
N GLU A 90 13.48 -6.62 -21.92
CA GLU A 90 12.06 -6.50 -22.23
C GLU A 90 11.29 -5.77 -21.12
N LYS A 91 10.16 -5.15 -21.48
CA LYS A 91 9.17 -4.71 -20.50
C LYS A 91 8.13 -5.79 -20.28
N VAL A 92 7.92 -6.19 -19.04
CA VAL A 92 6.84 -7.11 -18.63
C VAL A 92 5.74 -6.37 -17.90
N ALA A 93 4.50 -6.76 -18.16
CA ALA A 93 3.33 -6.31 -17.42
C ALA A 93 3.11 -7.23 -16.20
N VAL A 94 2.97 -6.65 -15.02
CA VAL A 94 2.71 -7.34 -13.74
C VAL A 94 1.37 -6.85 -13.21
N ASP A 95 0.41 -7.77 -13.12
CA ASP A 95 -0.91 -7.49 -12.57
C ASP A 95 -0.91 -7.59 -11.04
N VAL A 96 -1.57 -6.64 -10.37
CA VAL A 96 -2.03 -6.78 -9.00
C VAL A 96 -3.53 -7.05 -9.05
N THR A 97 -3.96 -8.14 -8.43
CA THR A 97 -5.37 -8.59 -8.42
C THR A 97 -5.91 -8.66 -7.00
N LEU A 98 -7.23 -8.60 -6.87
CA LEU A 98 -7.97 -8.70 -5.62
C LEU A 98 -9.13 -9.70 -5.77
N SER A 99 -9.38 -10.49 -4.73
CA SER A 99 -10.55 -11.37 -4.64
C SER A 99 -11.12 -11.41 -3.23
N GLY A 100 -12.41 -11.74 -3.09
CA GLY A 100 -13.06 -11.94 -1.79
C GLY A 100 -13.45 -10.64 -1.06
N ALA A 101 -13.47 -9.51 -1.77
CA ALA A 101 -13.68 -8.17 -1.24
C ALA A 101 -14.77 -7.34 -1.93
N LYS A 102 -15.30 -7.81 -3.09
CA LYS A 102 -16.31 -7.11 -3.90
C LYS A 102 -17.42 -6.45 -3.07
N TRP A 103 -17.61 -5.15 -3.26
CA TRP A 103 -18.56 -4.25 -2.59
C TRP A 103 -18.40 -4.17 -1.06
N ASN A 104 -17.22 -4.52 -0.55
CA ASN A 104 -16.87 -4.47 0.87
C ASN A 104 -15.54 -3.71 1.10
N TRP A 105 -15.08 -2.89 0.15
CA TRP A 105 -13.89 -2.05 0.34
C TRP A 105 -14.02 -0.71 -0.41
N SER A 106 -13.34 0.32 0.11
CA SER A 106 -13.40 1.70 -0.40
C SER A 106 -12.08 2.46 -0.29
N PHE A 107 -11.14 2.01 0.55
CA PHE A 107 -9.80 2.60 0.66
C PHE A 107 -8.73 1.53 0.77
N CYS A 108 -7.65 1.70 0.00
CA CYS A 108 -6.38 1.07 0.31
C CYS A 108 -5.23 2.08 0.25
N GLY A 109 -4.15 1.75 0.93
CA GLY A 109 -2.83 2.34 0.79
C GLY A 109 -1.84 1.23 1.09
N ILE A 110 -1.20 0.68 0.05
CA ILE A 110 -0.43 -0.57 0.13
C ILE A 110 0.93 -0.36 -0.53
N HIS A 111 1.96 -0.90 0.10
CA HIS A 111 3.29 -1.03 -0.49
C HIS A 111 3.54 -2.44 -1.03
N PHE A 112 4.27 -2.52 -2.13
CA PHE A 112 5.08 -3.70 -2.45
C PHE A 112 6.51 -3.30 -2.82
N SER A 113 7.45 -4.20 -2.57
CA SER A 113 8.87 -4.04 -2.86
C SER A 113 9.26 -4.74 -4.17
N TYR A 114 10.38 -4.33 -4.73
CA TYR A 114 10.98 -4.95 -5.92
C TYR A 114 12.50 -4.67 -5.97
N PRO A 115 13.34 -5.58 -6.51
CA PRO A 115 14.77 -5.34 -6.70
C PRO A 115 15.06 -4.08 -7.50
N ASP A 116 15.99 -3.24 -7.02
CA ASP A 116 16.25 -1.91 -7.57
C ASP A 116 16.84 -1.88 -8.99
N VAL A 117 17.28 -3.05 -9.49
CA VAL A 117 17.69 -3.28 -10.88
C VAL A 117 16.51 -3.25 -11.87
N LEU A 118 15.29 -3.57 -11.42
CA LEU A 118 14.08 -3.44 -12.23
C LEU A 118 13.66 -1.96 -12.29
N LYS A 119 13.18 -1.52 -13.45
CA LYS A 119 12.72 -0.14 -13.63
C LYS A 119 11.23 -0.13 -13.96
N PRO A 120 10.34 0.34 -13.07
CA PRO A 120 8.95 0.54 -13.44
C PRO A 120 8.83 1.66 -14.48
N THR A 121 7.78 1.60 -15.31
CA THR A 121 7.43 2.74 -16.18
C THR A 121 7.02 3.94 -15.32
N ILE A 122 7.51 5.12 -15.70
CA ILE A 122 7.26 6.39 -15.02
C ILE A 122 6.49 7.31 -15.97
N ASP A 123 5.37 7.87 -15.50
CA ASP A 123 4.63 8.88 -16.25
C ASP A 123 5.47 10.17 -16.34
N ALA A 124 5.75 10.60 -17.57
CA ALA A 124 6.69 11.68 -17.84
C ALA A 124 6.17 13.09 -17.51
N ASP A 125 4.85 13.27 -17.34
CA ASP A 125 4.23 14.57 -17.03
C ASP A 125 4.11 14.79 -15.50
N THR A 126 3.99 13.72 -14.71
CA THR A 126 3.81 13.74 -13.25
C THR A 126 5.04 13.30 -12.46
N GLY A 127 5.86 12.39 -13.01
CA GLY A 127 6.94 11.70 -12.29
C GLY A 127 6.49 10.52 -11.43
N ASN A 128 5.22 10.14 -11.51
CA ASN A 128 4.63 9.01 -10.77
C ASN A 128 4.85 7.68 -11.51
N ILE A 129 4.46 6.56 -10.89
CA ILE A 129 4.40 5.27 -11.57
C ILE A 129 3.31 5.34 -12.65
N ASP A 130 3.63 4.89 -13.86
CA ASP A 130 2.65 4.66 -14.92
C ASP A 130 2.09 3.25 -14.78
N CYS A 131 0.76 3.14 -14.72
CA CYS A 131 0.05 1.87 -14.53
C CYS A 131 -1.35 1.94 -15.15
N VAL A 132 -1.85 0.78 -15.57
CA VAL A 132 -3.23 0.66 -16.10
C VAL A 132 -4.16 0.22 -14.99
N GLU A 133 -5.12 1.06 -14.63
CA GLU A 133 -6.19 0.72 -13.68
C GLU A 133 -7.09 -0.41 -14.21
N GLY A 134 -7.45 -1.36 -13.35
CA GLY A 134 -8.33 -2.49 -13.68
C GLY A 134 -9.76 -2.35 -13.16
N GLU A 135 -10.61 -3.34 -13.44
CA GLU A 135 -12.04 -3.31 -13.09
C GLU A 135 -12.33 -3.35 -11.58
N ALA A 136 -11.38 -3.77 -10.73
CA ALA A 136 -11.55 -3.74 -9.28
C ALA A 136 -11.62 -2.32 -8.72
N VAL A 137 -11.04 -1.33 -9.41
CA VAL A 137 -11.00 0.08 -9.00
C VAL A 137 -11.80 1.02 -9.89
N ALA A 138 -12.48 0.52 -10.92
CA ALA A 138 -13.15 1.35 -11.93
C ALA A 138 -14.29 2.26 -11.39
N ASP A 139 -14.88 1.94 -10.24
CA ASP A 139 -15.89 2.75 -9.56
C ASP A 139 -15.32 3.62 -8.42
N MET A 140 -14.00 3.57 -8.16
CA MET A 140 -13.33 4.41 -7.16
C MET A 140 -13.27 5.89 -7.59
N SER A 141 -13.09 6.79 -6.62
CA SER A 141 -13.04 8.24 -6.86
C SER A 141 -11.66 8.77 -7.27
N ASP A 142 -10.58 8.08 -6.87
CA ASP A 142 -9.19 8.38 -7.25
C ASP A 142 -8.36 7.08 -7.10
N PHE A 143 -7.38 6.89 -7.99
CA PHE A 143 -6.30 5.90 -7.88
C PHE A 143 -4.97 6.63 -8.07
N LEU A 144 -3.96 6.26 -7.29
CA LEU A 144 -2.61 6.81 -7.42
C LEU A 144 -1.57 5.74 -7.14
N ALA A 145 -0.57 5.63 -7.99
CA ALA A 145 0.66 4.88 -7.73
C ALA A 145 1.88 5.81 -7.75
N VAL A 146 2.78 5.68 -6.77
CA VAL A 146 4.02 6.46 -6.67
C VAL A 146 5.21 5.56 -6.36
N ASN A 147 6.40 5.99 -6.79
CA ASN A 147 7.65 5.30 -6.51
C ASN A 147 8.23 5.85 -5.21
N TRP A 148 8.57 4.98 -4.26
CA TRP A 148 9.06 5.34 -2.94
C TRP A 148 10.55 5.01 -2.81
N PHE A 149 11.40 5.91 -3.32
CA PHE A 149 12.86 5.71 -3.40
C PHE A 149 13.70 6.66 -2.53
N GLU A 150 13.23 7.89 -2.27
CA GLU A 150 14.02 8.92 -1.54
C GLU A 150 14.02 8.71 -0.01
N ASP A 151 12.92 8.22 0.56
CA ASP A 151 12.75 7.94 2.01
C ASP A 151 12.45 6.45 2.27
N ARG A 152 13.22 5.54 1.67
CA ARG A 152 13.10 4.09 1.91
C ARG A 152 13.37 3.76 3.38
N ILE A 153 12.59 2.82 3.95
CA ILE A 153 12.92 2.23 5.26
C ILE A 153 14.27 1.50 5.17
N PRO A 154 15.08 1.44 6.26
CA PRO A 154 16.43 0.86 6.21
C PRO A 154 16.48 -0.55 5.64
N GLU A 155 15.50 -1.39 5.96
CA GLU A 155 15.37 -2.76 5.46
C GLU A 155 15.32 -2.85 3.92
N LEU A 156 14.58 -1.97 3.25
CA LEU A 156 14.56 -1.94 1.78
C LEU A 156 15.89 -1.43 1.21
N ALA A 157 16.49 -0.41 1.86
CA ALA A 157 17.75 0.16 1.40
C ALA A 157 18.92 -0.84 1.53
N ASP A 158 19.03 -1.53 2.67
CA ASP A 158 20.09 -2.50 2.97
C ASP A 158 20.01 -3.75 2.07
N ASN A 159 18.80 -4.10 1.59
CA ASN A 159 18.56 -5.23 0.67
C ASN A 159 18.51 -4.85 -0.82
N ASN A 160 18.78 -3.58 -1.18
CA ASN A 160 18.72 -3.08 -2.58
C ASN A 160 17.32 -3.22 -3.21
N LEU A 161 16.28 -2.97 -2.42
CA LEU A 161 14.87 -2.98 -2.84
C LEU A 161 14.34 -1.55 -2.99
N ASN A 162 13.56 -1.30 -4.03
CA ASN A 162 12.68 -0.15 -4.16
C ASN A 162 11.24 -0.54 -3.76
N SER A 163 10.32 0.41 -3.72
CA SER A 163 8.91 0.13 -3.46
C SER A 163 7.97 0.99 -4.30
N ILE A 164 6.84 0.41 -4.71
CA ILE A 164 5.66 1.14 -5.20
C ILE A 164 4.66 1.22 -4.04
N PHE A 165 4.17 2.43 -3.77
CA PHE A 165 2.94 2.64 -3.00
C PHE A 165 1.80 2.88 -3.98
N PHE A 166 0.68 2.18 -3.81
CA PHE A 166 -0.57 2.50 -4.49
C PHE A 166 -1.72 2.69 -3.50
N CYS A 167 -2.64 3.60 -3.81
CA CYS A 167 -3.80 3.89 -2.99
C CYS A 167 -5.07 4.14 -3.81
N THR A 168 -6.20 3.72 -3.24
CA THR A 168 -7.56 4.02 -3.73
C THR A 168 -8.33 4.86 -2.73
N MET A 169 -9.32 5.61 -3.23
CA MET A 169 -10.28 6.33 -2.39
C MET A 169 -11.70 6.27 -2.97
N ALA A 170 -12.69 6.01 -2.13
CA ALA A 170 -14.13 6.16 -2.45
C ALA A 170 -14.94 6.56 -1.20
N THR A 171 -16.11 7.17 -1.37
CA THR A 171 -16.96 7.57 -0.23
C THR A 171 -17.83 6.44 0.33
N ASP A 172 -18.03 5.39 -0.45
CA ASP A 172 -18.82 4.19 -0.14
C ASP A 172 -18.09 2.96 -0.68
N ASP A 173 -18.50 1.76 -0.22
CA ASP A 173 -17.86 0.48 -0.54
C ASP A 173 -18.19 -0.01 -1.96
N VAL A 174 -17.57 0.67 -2.93
CA VAL A 174 -17.76 0.46 -4.37
C VAL A 174 -16.70 -0.44 -5.02
N GLY A 175 -15.61 -0.74 -4.31
CA GLY A 175 -14.52 -1.55 -4.85
C GLY A 175 -14.97 -2.95 -5.27
N ASN A 176 -14.45 -3.44 -6.39
CA ASN A 176 -14.77 -4.75 -6.94
C ASN A 176 -13.70 -5.80 -6.58
N ASP A 177 -13.97 -7.06 -6.95
CA ASP A 177 -12.91 -8.06 -7.16
C ASP A 177 -12.43 -7.96 -8.63
N GLY A 178 -11.20 -8.39 -8.91
CA GLY A 178 -10.62 -8.41 -10.26
C GLY A 178 -9.20 -7.83 -10.31
N LEU A 179 -8.81 -7.33 -11.48
CA LEU A 179 -7.58 -6.56 -11.67
C LEU A 179 -7.69 -5.22 -10.94
N VAL A 180 -6.71 -4.93 -10.07
CA VAL A 180 -6.56 -3.64 -9.38
C VAL A 180 -5.77 -2.69 -10.27
N ALA A 181 -4.56 -3.08 -10.65
CA ALA A 181 -3.71 -2.33 -11.57
C ALA A 181 -2.66 -3.24 -12.24
N THR A 182 -2.26 -2.88 -13.45
CA THR A 182 -1.11 -3.47 -14.16
C THR A 182 0.07 -2.50 -14.14
N PHE A 183 1.21 -2.97 -13.65
CA PHE A 183 2.48 -2.24 -13.59
C PHE A 183 3.46 -2.78 -14.63
N GLU A 184 4.08 -1.90 -15.44
CA GLU A 184 5.14 -2.32 -16.37
C GLU A 184 6.53 -2.21 -15.71
N PHE A 185 7.36 -3.25 -15.83
CA PHE A 185 8.77 -3.26 -15.40
C PHE A 185 9.72 -3.62 -16.55
N GLU A 186 10.77 -2.83 -16.75
CA GLU A 186 11.92 -3.16 -17.62
C GLU A 186 12.89 -4.11 -16.89
N ILE A 187 13.12 -5.29 -17.47
CA ILE A 187 14.12 -6.27 -17.03
C ILE A 187 15.52 -5.79 -17.49
N PRO A 188 16.58 -5.90 -16.66
CA PRO A 188 17.94 -5.57 -17.09
C PRO A 188 18.36 -6.29 -18.38
N ALA A 189 19.02 -5.57 -19.29
CA ALA A 189 19.45 -6.11 -20.60
C ALA A 189 20.57 -7.17 -20.52
N ASP A 190 21.22 -7.27 -19.36
CA ASP A 190 22.26 -8.25 -19.01
C ASP A 190 21.76 -9.33 -18.03
N ALA A 191 20.46 -9.34 -17.70
CA ALA A 191 19.86 -10.36 -16.86
C ALA A 191 20.06 -11.77 -17.45
N GLN A 192 20.35 -12.74 -16.59
CA GLN A 192 20.60 -14.12 -17.02
C GLN A 192 19.29 -14.93 -17.03
N SER A 193 19.08 -15.77 -18.04
CA SER A 193 17.98 -16.73 -18.08
C SER A 193 17.93 -17.57 -16.79
N GLY A 194 16.74 -17.73 -16.22
CA GLY A 194 16.51 -18.35 -14.91
C GLY A 194 16.71 -17.44 -13.70
N THR A 195 17.05 -16.15 -13.87
CA THR A 195 16.99 -15.17 -12.79
C THR A 195 15.54 -14.94 -12.37
N VAL A 196 15.28 -14.92 -11.07
CA VAL A 196 13.97 -14.56 -10.50
C VAL A 196 14.14 -13.26 -9.73
N TYR A 197 13.21 -12.32 -9.97
CA TYR A 197 13.08 -11.09 -9.20
C TYR A 197 11.77 -11.16 -8.43
N ASP A 198 11.85 -11.31 -7.11
CA ASP A 198 10.69 -11.40 -6.24
C ASP A 198 10.02 -10.02 -6.07
N LEU A 199 8.69 -10.01 -5.98
CA LEU A 199 7.86 -8.81 -5.81
C LEU A 199 6.99 -8.99 -4.57
N GLU A 200 7.34 -8.32 -3.48
CA GLU A 200 6.78 -8.64 -2.17
C GLU A 200 5.94 -7.50 -1.59
N PHE A 201 4.65 -7.73 -1.36
CA PHE A 201 3.91 -6.90 -0.41
C PHE A 201 4.60 -6.89 0.96
N PHE A 202 4.67 -5.73 1.60
CA PHE A 202 5.15 -5.59 2.98
C PHE A 202 4.28 -4.56 3.71
N PHE A 203 4.12 -4.73 5.02
CA PHE A 203 3.32 -3.83 5.83
C PHE A 203 4.17 -2.68 6.37
N ARG A 204 3.69 -1.44 6.21
CA ARG A 204 4.22 -0.26 6.87
C ARG A 204 3.16 0.37 7.77
N GLU A 205 3.57 0.98 8.88
CA GLU A 205 2.67 1.81 9.68
C GLU A 205 2.05 2.92 8.80
N GLY A 206 0.72 2.99 8.80
CA GLY A 206 -0.08 3.85 7.92
C GLY A 206 -0.71 3.14 6.71
N ASP A 207 -0.30 1.89 6.41
CA ASP A 207 -0.91 1.10 5.35
C ASP A 207 -2.31 0.63 5.74
N MET A 208 -3.19 0.60 4.73
CA MET A 208 -4.62 0.39 4.92
C MET A 208 -5.22 -0.51 3.84
N PHE A 209 -6.20 -1.33 4.24
CA PHE A 209 -7.15 -1.98 3.34
C PHE A 209 -8.50 -2.09 4.08
N ILE A 210 -9.38 -1.11 3.87
CA ILE A 210 -10.60 -0.95 4.69
C ILE A 210 -11.85 -0.66 3.85
N ASN A 211 -12.99 -0.91 4.51
CA ASN A 211 -14.30 -0.43 4.11
C ASN A 211 -14.61 0.93 4.74
N ARG A 212 -15.76 1.51 4.40
CA ARG A 212 -16.24 2.81 4.92
C ARG A 212 -16.41 2.80 6.45
N GLU A 213 -16.66 1.62 7.01
CA GLU A 213 -16.90 1.39 8.44
C GLU A 213 -15.59 1.12 9.23
N GLN A 214 -14.44 1.15 8.56
CA GLN A 214 -13.11 0.91 9.12
C GLN A 214 -12.94 -0.48 9.75
N ASP A 215 -13.46 -1.52 9.08
CA ASP A 215 -13.28 -2.92 9.48
C ASP A 215 -11.80 -3.31 9.52
N THR A 216 -11.28 -3.39 10.75
CA THR A 216 -9.90 -3.77 11.05
C THR A 216 -9.66 -5.27 10.90
N ALA A 217 -10.68 -6.11 11.09
CA ALA A 217 -10.55 -7.55 10.92
C ALA A 217 -10.40 -7.92 9.43
N MET A 218 -11.10 -7.20 8.55
CA MET A 218 -10.87 -7.29 7.10
C MET A 218 -9.45 -6.86 6.73
N GLN A 219 -8.93 -5.78 7.31
CA GLN A 219 -7.57 -5.30 7.05
C GLN A 219 -6.50 -6.30 7.53
N GLU A 220 -6.63 -6.80 8.76
CA GLU A 220 -5.75 -7.83 9.33
C GLU A 220 -5.77 -9.10 8.47
N TYR A 221 -6.95 -9.50 7.99
CA TYR A 221 -7.07 -10.61 7.04
C TYR A 221 -6.33 -10.33 5.73
N ALA A 222 -6.48 -9.14 5.14
CA ALA A 222 -5.82 -8.76 3.89
C ALA A 222 -4.29 -8.87 3.99
N PHE A 223 -3.70 -8.29 5.04
CA PHE A 223 -2.25 -8.27 5.24
C PHE A 223 -1.68 -9.63 5.67
N ALA A 224 -2.47 -10.47 6.34
CA ALA A 224 -2.06 -11.83 6.70
C ALA A 224 -2.21 -12.85 5.54
N ASN A 225 -2.94 -12.52 4.46
CA ASN A 225 -3.28 -13.47 3.39
C ASN A 225 -2.93 -12.99 1.97
N TRP A 226 -2.22 -11.87 1.83
CA TRP A 226 -1.73 -11.44 0.52
C TRP A 226 -0.71 -12.42 -0.08
N LYS A 227 -0.47 -12.31 -1.38
CA LYS A 227 0.46 -13.17 -2.11
C LYS A 227 1.46 -12.33 -2.90
N HIS A 228 2.72 -12.58 -2.60
CA HIS A 228 3.86 -12.08 -3.35
C HIS A 228 3.89 -12.68 -4.77
N GLY A 229 4.53 -11.97 -5.70
CA GLY A 229 4.68 -12.37 -7.09
C GLY A 229 6.14 -12.38 -7.52
N SER A 230 6.40 -12.55 -8.82
CA SER A 230 7.77 -12.58 -9.34
C SER A 230 7.84 -12.29 -10.84
N ILE A 231 9.02 -11.83 -11.27
CA ILE A 231 9.41 -11.77 -12.68
C ILE A 231 10.55 -12.78 -12.89
N THR A 232 10.32 -13.79 -13.71
CA THR A 232 11.34 -14.77 -14.12
C THR A 232 11.89 -14.43 -15.50
N VAL A 233 13.22 -14.50 -15.67
CA VAL A 233 13.88 -14.24 -16.96
C VAL A 233 13.95 -15.52 -17.79
N GLU A 234 13.50 -15.49 -19.06
CA GLU A 234 13.64 -16.61 -20.02
C GLU A 234 14.92 -16.58 -20.86
#